data_AF-A0A3D0JSQ7-F1
#
_entry.id   AF-A0A3D0JSQ7-F1
#
_cell.length_a   1.000
_cell.length_b   1.000
_cell.length_c   1.000
_cell.angle_alpha   90.00
_cell.angle_beta   90.00
_cell.angle_gamma   90.00
#
_symmetry.space_group_name_H-M   'P 1'
#
loop_
_entity.id
_entity.type
_entity.pdbx_description
1 polymer ?
#
loop_
_entity_poly.entity_id
_entity_poly.type
_entity_poly.pdbx_seq_one_letter_code
_entity_poly.pdbx_strand_id
1 'polypeptide(L)' 'QVTFVAHWHDEQGEHRHRECSAFVQVDGRWYFLDPTVPLKVGRNDPCPCQGGQKFKKCCAPYLNG' A
#
# COMPACT_ATOMS: atom_id res chain seq x y z
N GLN A 1 -0.20 -1.20 -8.59
CA GLN A 1 -1.28 -1.78 -7.75
C GLN A 1 -1.51 -3.21 -8.20
N VAL A 2 -1.97 -4.07 -7.29
CA VAL A 2 -2.28 -5.46 -7.56
C VAL A 2 -3.65 -5.77 -6.95
N THR A 3 -4.58 -6.26 -7.77
CA THR A 3 -5.89 -6.72 -7.30
C THR A 3 -5.87 -8.23 -7.20
N PHE A 4 -6.28 -8.77 -6.05
CA PHE A 4 -6.31 -10.21 -5.83
C PHE A 4 -7.46 -10.60 -4.90
N VAL A 5 -7.65 -11.92 -4.77
CA VAL A 5 -8.57 -12.51 -3.80
C VAL A 5 -7.78 -13.46 -2.92
N ALA A 6 -7.75 -13.20 -1.62
CA ALA A 6 -7.27 -14.15 -0.62
C ALA A 6 -8.40 -15.10 -0.26
N HIS A 7 -8.14 -16.41 -0.33
CA HIS A 7 -9.06 -17.47 0.05
C HIS A 7 -8.51 -18.20 1.27
N TRP A 8 -9.37 -18.50 2.26
CA TRP A 8 -9.00 -19.29 3.44
C TRP A 8 -10.21 -20.05 4.00
N HIS A 9 -9.94 -21.06 4.81
CA HIS A 9 -10.95 -21.90 5.48
C HIS A 9 -10.67 -21.94 6.98
N ASP A 10 -11.70 -21.72 7.81
CA ASP A 10 -11.64 -21.82 9.27
C ASP A 10 -12.89 -22.55 9.84
N GLU A 11 -13.08 -22.52 11.16
CA GLU A 11 -14.21 -23.19 11.83
C GLU A 11 -15.60 -22.70 11.36
N GLN A 12 -15.67 -21.51 10.76
CA GLN A 12 -16.88 -20.91 10.22
C GLN A 12 -17.08 -21.21 8.72
N GLY A 13 -16.14 -21.92 8.09
CA GLY A 13 -16.22 -22.37 6.70
C GLY A 13 -15.28 -21.60 5.76
N GLU A 14 -15.70 -21.51 4.48
CA GLU A 14 -14.92 -20.91 3.40
C GLU A 14 -15.09 -19.39 3.36
N HIS A 15 -13.97 -18.68 3.22
CA HIS A 15 -13.93 -17.23 3.18
C HIS A 15 -13.19 -16.71 1.95
N ARG A 16 -13.52 -15.48 1.55
CA ARG A 16 -12.75 -14.74 0.54
C ARG A 16 -12.64 -13.27 0.91
N HIS A 17 -11.48 -12.68 0.65
CA HIS A 17 -11.26 -11.24 0.74
C HIS A 17 -10.69 -10.74 -0.59
N ARG A 18 -11.43 -9.86 -1.27
CA ARG A 18 -10.97 -9.19 -2.47
C ARG A 18 -10.41 -7.83 -2.11
N GLU A 19 -9.16 -7.58 -2.48
CA GLU A 19 -8.48 -6.31 -2.20
C GLU A 19 -7.70 -5.79 -3.42
N CYS A 20 -7.45 -4.48 -3.43
CA CYS A 20 -6.57 -3.80 -4.37
C CYS A 20 -5.44 -3.15 -3.56
N SER A 21 -4.26 -3.77 -3.59
CA SER A 21 -3.14 -3.39 -2.75
C SER A 21 -2.11 -2.56 -3.54
N ALA A 22 -1.57 -1.55 -2.86
CA ALA A 22 -0.60 -0.62 -3.43
C ALA A 22 0.82 -0.98 -2.99
N PHE A 23 1.77 -0.82 -3.91
CA PHE A 23 3.18 -1.13 -3.68
C PHE A 23 4.05 -0.04 -4.29
N VAL A 24 5.17 0.26 -3.65
CA VAL A 24 6.21 1.17 -4.16
C VAL A 24 7.53 0.42 -4.27
N GLN A 25 8.31 0.70 -5.32
CA GLN A 25 9.66 0.19 -5.45
C GLN A 25 10.67 1.26 -5.02
N VAL A 26 11.57 0.92 -4.10
CA VAL A 26 12.66 1.78 -3.62
C VAL A 26 13.94 0.96 -3.63
N ASP A 27 14.98 1.46 -4.30
CA ASP A 27 16.30 0.80 -4.41
C ASP A 27 16.22 -0.70 -4.78
N GLY A 28 15.37 -1.00 -5.76
CA GLY A 28 15.15 -2.36 -6.27
C GLY A 28 14.26 -3.26 -5.41
N ARG A 29 13.78 -2.78 -4.24
CA ARG A 29 12.94 -3.54 -3.32
C ARG A 29 11.49 -3.07 -3.36
N TRP A 30 10.55 -4.02 -3.32
CA TRP A 30 9.12 -3.73 -3.27
C TRP A 30 8.63 -3.65 -1.82
N TYR A 31 7.85 -2.60 -1.54
CA TYR A 31 7.23 -2.38 -0.24
C TYR A 31 5.72 -2.27 -0.41
N PHE A 32 4.98 -2.96 0.45
CA PHE A 32 3.54 -2.80 0.58
C PHE A 32 3.22 -1.46 1.25
N LEU A 33 2.28 -0.73 0.67
CA LEU A 33 1.75 0.50 1.25
C LEU A 33 0.50 0.17 2.05
N ASP A 34 0.68 0.00 3.37
CA ASP A 34 -0.40 -0.36 4.28
C ASP A 34 -1.42 0.79 4.43
N PRO A 35 -2.66 0.65 3.95
CA PRO A 35 -3.68 1.69 4.03
C PRO A 35 -4.32 1.78 5.43
N THR A 36 -4.06 0.80 6.32
CA THR A 36 -4.65 0.74 7.67
C THR A 36 -3.87 1.57 8.68
N VAL A 37 -2.65 1.98 8.35
CA VAL A 37 -1.80 2.81 9.21
C VAL A 37 -2.01 4.29 8.87
N PRO A 38 -2.50 5.13 9.81
CA PRO A 38 -2.68 6.55 9.57
C PRO A 38 -1.36 7.24 9.25
N LEU A 39 -1.23 7.71 8.01
CA LEU A 39 -0.07 8.45 7.53
C LEU A 39 -0.22 9.95 7.84
N LYS A 40 0.48 10.42 8.88
CA LYS A 40 0.62 11.85 9.19
C LYS A 40 1.74 12.47 8.35
N VAL A 41 1.53 12.58 7.04
CA VAL A 41 2.50 13.15 6.09
C VAL A 41 1.82 14.17 5.18
N GLY A 42 2.39 15.38 5.09
CA GLY A 42 1.93 16.43 4.19
C GLY A 42 2.34 16.16 2.74
N ARG A 43 1.57 16.71 1.78
CA ARG A 43 1.84 16.53 0.33
C ARG A 43 3.28 16.87 -0.10
N ASN A 44 3.92 17.85 0.56
CA ASN A 44 5.26 18.32 0.19
C ASN A 44 6.38 17.72 1.06
N ASP A 45 6.04 16.94 2.08
CA ASP A 45 7.00 16.35 3.00
C ASP A 45 7.77 15.22 2.31
N PRO A 46 8.95 14.83 2.82
CA PRO A 46 9.65 13.64 2.35
C PRO A 46 8.74 12.40 2.42
N CYS A 47 8.78 11.57 1.38
CA CYS A 47 7.96 10.37 1.33
C CYS A 47 8.45 9.33 2.35
N PRO A 48 7.55 8.71 3.15
CA PRO A 48 7.94 7.74 4.19
C PRO A 48 8.59 6.46 3.66
N CYS A 49 8.45 6.16 2.36
CA CYS A 49 9.17 5.05 1.72
C CYS A 49 10.69 5.29 1.61
N GLN A 50 11.18 6.48 1.96
CA GLN A 50 12.59 6.87 1.93
C GLN A 50 13.22 6.91 0.53
N GLY A 51 12.44 6.82 -0.55
CA GLY A 51 12.90 6.95 -1.94
C GLY A 51 13.30 8.37 -2.38
N GLY A 52 13.56 9.29 -1.45
CA GLY A 52 14.10 10.65 -1.72
C GLY A 52 13.13 11.67 -2.33
N GLN A 53 11.92 11.29 -2.70
CA GLN A 53 10.93 12.18 -3.32
C GLN A 53 9.93 12.78 -2.32
N LYS A 54 9.27 13.89 -2.70
CA LYS A 54 8.12 14.44 -1.96
C LYS A 54 6.93 13.48 -2.02
N PHE A 55 6.17 13.36 -0.94
CA PHE A 55 5.05 12.40 -0.83
C PHE A 55 4.08 12.47 -2.01
N LYS A 56 3.65 13.68 -2.42
CA LYS A 56 2.73 13.87 -3.56
C LYS A 56 3.23 13.34 -4.91
N LYS A 57 4.55 13.23 -5.08
CA LYS A 57 5.19 12.74 -6.32
C LYS A 57 5.59 11.26 -6.21
N CYS A 58 5.44 10.65 -5.04
CA CYS A 58 5.91 9.31 -4.73
C CYS A 58 4.77 8.38 -4.35
N CYS A 59 4.52 8.11 -3.05
CA CYS A 59 3.53 7.13 -2.63
C CYS A 59 2.07 7.61 -2.70
N ALA A 60 1.81 8.93 -2.63
CA ALA A 60 0.45 9.46 -2.55
C ALA A 60 -0.49 9.03 -3.72
N PRO A 61 -0.05 9.01 -4.99
CA PRO A 61 -0.90 8.59 -6.11
C PRO A 61 -1.37 7.13 -6.02
N TYR A 62 -0.68 6.28 -5.26
CA TYR A 62 -1.02 4.87 -5.13
C TYR A 62 -1.94 4.57 -3.94
N LEU A 63 -2.02 5.48 -2.96
CA LEU A 63 -2.80 5.35 -1.73
C LEU A 63 -4.23 5.91 -1.83
N ASN A 64 -4.48 6.83 -2.76
CA ASN A 64 -5.78 7.52 -2.93
C ASN A 64 -6.57 7.00 -4.14
N GLY A 65 -6.39 5.72 -4.49
CA GLY A 65 -7.19 5.05 -5.52
C GLY A 65 -8.58 4.70 -5.04
#